data_AF-B9MPW8-F1
#
_entry.id   AF-B9MPW8-F1
#
_cell.length_a   1.000
_cell.length_b   1.000
_cell.length_c   1.000
_cell.angle_alpha   90.00
_cell.angle_beta   90.00
_cell.angle_gamma   90.00
#
_symmetry.space_group_name_H-M   'P 1'
#
loop_
_entity.id
_entity.type
_entity.pdbx_description
1 polymer ?
#
loop_
_entity_poly.entity_id
_entity_poly.type
_entity_poly.pdbx_seq_one_letter_code
_entity_poly.pdbx_strand_id
1 'polypeptide(L)'
;MSSFTYCWTFVGNKNLTETLRENKEFFKNQIDNSIGHVKDMLKNIDSYFLGEDLIENLEKCKKDFLEKYTMEILLSENHTQWVDAQIAKLQDIVRKTKEYIILVKTELTDNLDIQTLKAFIDVLPDGALETKKKIQKIIELFENLEKEFKNPNANVKVIKQYLNNFPKDLCNIKYYKKMQQYAEILNTIEKCTFDNPSDIEILKKYLKEVPSEYHGIIRKIKQKLLEQKTFEVKKQIEVEQIFKEENLKVTKKEEMLEKIEAIFGKLKNINLKLAEEKKQLIQEAKETDDILRVELIFEDLKFSYIKARTIYIQTEVLKNDLKMYETFAEEVGMKSEFNDLMQMDILHKEAVDDFIKMLLDRKRQIMEQEIRKVSVDKFIRKIRELGYSVVEEGLMERLSKGEIVEIRTPFGEDYILRIKYENDGIKIMFVRYVEDEGSLSEYEKHKDISIAKKWCSDYDKIKQLLSQEGIVIEDKQRIEPEMRFYYLKKEKMEYAKRHQNIKSNDIQHRQRSV
;
A
#
# COMPACT_ATOMS: atom_id res chain seq x y z
N MET A 1 -0.50 -3.93 4.74
CA MET A 1 -1.74 -4.66 5.08
C MET A 1 -2.64 -4.52 3.87
N SER A 2 -2.94 -5.62 3.20
CA SER A 2 -4.12 -5.79 2.34
C SER A 2 -5.43 -5.81 3.16
N SER A 3 -5.40 -5.29 4.40
CA SER A 3 -6.47 -5.42 5.37
C SER A 3 -7.34 -4.20 5.42
N PHE A 4 -8.63 -4.42 5.20
CA PHE A 4 -9.66 -3.55 5.72
C PHE A 4 -9.93 -3.95 7.17
N THR A 5 -9.94 -2.95 8.05
CA THR A 5 -10.25 -3.12 9.47
C THR A 5 -11.77 -3.07 9.63
N TYR A 6 -12.36 -4.05 10.31
CA TYR A 6 -13.77 -4.03 10.67
C TYR A 6 -13.94 -4.14 12.18
N CYS A 7 -14.99 -3.52 12.70
CA CYS A 7 -15.38 -3.63 14.10
C CYS A 7 -16.78 -4.24 14.15
N TRP A 8 -16.96 -5.23 15.02
CA TRP A 8 -18.25 -5.84 15.26
C TRP A 8 -19.13 -4.85 16.03
N THR A 9 -20.10 -4.24 15.35
CA THR A 9 -21.15 -3.45 15.99
C THR A 9 -22.46 -4.22 15.93
N PHE A 10 -22.84 -4.87 17.04
CA PHE A 10 -24.20 -5.39 17.19
C PHE A 10 -25.14 -4.23 17.50
N VAL A 11 -25.86 -3.75 16.49
CA VAL A 11 -26.93 -2.77 16.70
C VAL A 11 -28.14 -3.53 17.26
N GLY A 12 -28.40 -3.38 18.56
CA GLY A 12 -29.38 -4.17 19.33
C GLY A 12 -30.85 -4.15 18.86
N ASN A 13 -31.18 -3.40 17.81
CA ASN A 13 -32.54 -3.27 17.25
C ASN A 13 -32.71 -3.90 15.85
N LYS A 14 -31.71 -4.58 15.29
CA LYS A 14 -31.81 -5.18 13.94
C LYS A 14 -32.15 -6.67 13.98
N ASN A 15 -32.97 -7.12 13.02
CA ASN A 15 -33.23 -8.55 12.82
C ASN A 15 -31.93 -9.26 12.35
N LEU A 16 -31.72 -10.50 12.78
CA LEU A 16 -30.52 -11.29 12.47
C LEU A 16 -30.35 -11.53 10.97
N THR A 17 -31.44 -11.72 10.22
CA THR A 17 -31.38 -11.87 8.76
C THR A 17 -30.87 -10.61 8.08
N GLU A 18 -31.27 -9.44 8.59
CA GLU A 18 -30.81 -8.14 8.10
C GLU A 18 -29.35 -7.91 8.46
N THR A 19 -28.94 -8.29 9.67
CA THR A 19 -27.54 -8.26 10.12
C THR A 19 -26.64 -9.13 9.25
N LEU A 20 -27.06 -10.37 8.91
CA LEU A 20 -26.29 -11.24 8.02
C LEU A 20 -26.13 -10.62 6.63
N ARG A 21 -27.21 -10.05 6.07
CA ARG A 21 -27.21 -9.40 4.76
C ARG A 21 -26.25 -8.22 4.72
N GLU A 22 -26.35 -7.31 5.69
CA GLU A 22 -25.48 -6.14 5.80
C GLU A 22 -24.01 -6.53 5.97
N ASN A 23 -23.72 -7.54 6.80
CA ASN A 23 -22.36 -8.06 6.96
C ASN A 23 -21.81 -8.63 5.65
N LYS A 24 -22.61 -9.42 4.91
CA LYS A 24 -22.20 -9.95 3.59
C LYS A 24 -21.90 -8.83 2.61
N GLU A 25 -22.76 -7.81 2.56
CA GLU A 25 -22.58 -6.66 1.68
C GLU A 25 -21.33 -5.86 2.04
N PHE A 26 -21.11 -5.62 3.33
CA PHE A 26 -19.89 -5.00 3.83
C PHE A 26 -18.64 -5.78 3.41
N PHE A 27 -18.57 -7.08 3.71
CA PHE A 27 -17.40 -7.89 3.36
C PHE A 27 -17.20 -7.98 1.85
N LYS A 28 -18.28 -8.12 1.08
CA LYS A 28 -18.24 -8.12 -0.38
C LYS A 28 -17.58 -6.84 -0.90
N ASN A 29 -18.05 -5.67 -0.46
CA ASN A 29 -17.51 -4.39 -0.91
C ASN A 29 -16.03 -4.24 -0.58
N GLN A 30 -15.62 -4.67 0.62
CA GLN A 30 -14.22 -4.60 1.04
C GLN A 30 -13.30 -5.53 0.24
N ILE A 31 -13.76 -6.76 -0.02
CA ILE A 31 -13.02 -7.71 -0.86
C ILE A 31 -12.99 -7.23 -2.31
N ASP A 32 -14.10 -6.70 -2.83
CA ASP A 32 -14.19 -6.16 -4.19
C ASP A 32 -13.23 -4.99 -4.40
N ASN A 33 -13.08 -4.11 -3.41
CA ASN A 33 -12.06 -3.04 -3.45
C ASN A 33 -10.64 -3.60 -3.54
N SER A 34 -10.34 -4.66 -2.76
CA SER A 34 -9.03 -5.31 -2.77
C SER A 34 -8.74 -5.99 -4.11
N ILE A 35 -9.73 -6.67 -4.69
CA ILE A 35 -9.64 -7.29 -6.02
C ILE A 35 -9.51 -6.22 -7.11
N GLY A 36 -10.28 -5.13 -7.01
CA GLY A 36 -10.22 -3.99 -7.92
C GLY A 36 -8.81 -3.41 -8.00
N HIS A 37 -8.16 -3.24 -6.85
CA HIS A 37 -6.77 -2.79 -6.80
C HIS A 37 -5.80 -3.77 -7.47
N VAL A 38 -5.99 -5.09 -7.32
CA VAL A 38 -5.17 -6.08 -8.03
C VAL A 38 -5.43 -6.00 -9.54
N LYS A 39 -6.68 -5.82 -9.97
CA LYS A 39 -7.02 -5.57 -11.39
C LYS A 39 -6.30 -4.32 -11.91
N ASP A 40 -6.29 -3.23 -11.14
CA ASP A 40 -5.58 -2.01 -11.50
C ASP A 40 -4.07 -2.22 -11.62
N MET A 41 -3.48 -3.03 -10.74
CA MET A 41 -2.06 -3.40 -10.83
C MET A 41 -1.74 -4.22 -12.09
N LEU A 42 -2.72 -4.93 -12.65
CA LEU A 42 -2.60 -5.71 -13.90
C LEU A 42 -2.95 -4.89 -15.15
N LYS A 43 -3.60 -3.72 -15.01
CA LYS A 43 -3.92 -2.85 -16.15
C LYS A 43 -2.64 -2.45 -16.87
N ASN A 44 -2.71 -2.44 -18.20
CA ASN A 44 -1.64 -2.00 -19.10
C ASN A 44 -0.36 -2.86 -19.07
N ILE A 45 -0.43 -4.10 -18.58
CA ILE A 45 0.71 -5.02 -18.63
C ILE A 45 0.36 -6.20 -19.50
N ASP A 46 0.98 -6.24 -20.67
CA ASP A 46 0.94 -7.40 -21.55
C ASP A 46 2.11 -8.31 -21.16
N SER A 47 1.83 -9.36 -20.37
CA SER A 47 2.84 -10.34 -19.95
C SER A 47 2.27 -11.74 -19.94
N TYR A 48 3.02 -12.68 -20.51
CA TYR A 48 2.67 -14.10 -20.51
C TYR A 48 2.50 -14.70 -19.10
N PHE A 49 3.17 -14.11 -18.09
CA PHE A 49 3.18 -14.59 -16.71
C PHE A 49 2.11 -13.97 -15.82
N LEU A 50 1.33 -13.00 -16.32
CA LEU A 50 0.28 -12.32 -15.56
C LEU A 50 -1.10 -12.67 -16.15
N GLY A 51 -1.59 -13.87 -15.82
CA GLY A 51 -2.87 -14.37 -16.33
C GLY A 51 -4.11 -13.88 -15.58
N GLU A 52 -5.27 -14.02 -16.23
CA GLU A 52 -6.58 -13.76 -15.61
C GLU A 52 -6.88 -14.69 -14.44
N ASP A 53 -6.26 -15.87 -14.40
CA ASP A 53 -6.42 -16.87 -13.33
C ASP A 53 -6.00 -16.33 -11.95
N LEU A 54 -5.11 -15.34 -11.90
CA LEU A 54 -4.77 -14.62 -10.66
C LEU A 54 -5.98 -13.90 -10.06
N ILE A 55 -6.81 -13.29 -10.91
CA ILE A 55 -8.05 -12.61 -10.50
C ILE A 55 -9.15 -13.62 -10.23
N GLU A 56 -9.32 -14.62 -11.10
CA GLU A 56 -10.33 -15.67 -10.91
C GLU A 56 -10.15 -16.40 -9.58
N ASN A 57 -8.91 -16.64 -9.16
CA ASN A 57 -8.60 -17.23 -7.86
C ASN A 57 -9.13 -16.38 -6.70
N LEU A 58 -8.92 -15.06 -6.75
CA LEU A 58 -9.43 -14.13 -5.73
C LEU A 58 -10.96 -14.07 -5.73
N GLU A 59 -11.58 -14.01 -6.91
CA GLU A 59 -13.04 -14.01 -7.07
C GLU A 59 -13.67 -15.30 -6.54
N LYS A 60 -12.99 -16.45 -6.75
CA LYS A 60 -13.40 -17.73 -6.18
C LYS A 60 -13.31 -17.74 -4.65
N CYS A 61 -12.21 -17.27 -4.07
CA CYS A 61 -12.09 -17.18 -2.62
C CYS A 61 -13.16 -16.26 -2.01
N LYS A 62 -13.47 -15.13 -2.66
CA LYS A 62 -14.57 -14.24 -2.26
C LYS A 62 -15.91 -14.98 -2.25
N LYS A 63 -16.23 -15.68 -3.35
CA LYS A 63 -17.47 -16.44 -3.49
C LYS A 63 -17.57 -17.51 -2.39
N ASP A 64 -16.53 -18.31 -2.20
CA ASP A 64 -16.47 -19.37 -1.21
C ASP A 64 -16.69 -18.83 0.22
N PHE A 65 -16.10 -17.68 0.55
CA PHE A 65 -16.29 -17.02 1.84
C PHE A 65 -17.75 -16.57 2.03
N LEU A 66 -18.31 -15.85 1.06
CA LEU A 66 -19.67 -15.31 1.15
C LEU A 66 -20.74 -16.41 1.19
N GLU A 67 -20.50 -17.55 0.52
CA GLU A 67 -21.38 -18.72 0.57
C GLU A 67 -21.32 -19.42 1.94
N LYS A 68 -20.11 -19.60 2.49
CA LYS A 68 -19.90 -20.26 3.78
C LYS A 68 -20.31 -19.40 4.98
N TYR A 69 -20.37 -18.08 4.81
CA TYR A 69 -20.85 -17.20 5.87
C TYR A 69 -22.37 -17.29 6.00
N THR A 70 -22.85 -18.24 6.80
CA THR A 70 -24.27 -18.55 6.98
C THR A 70 -24.82 -18.02 8.30
N MET A 71 -26.14 -18.14 8.50
CA MET A 71 -26.78 -17.83 9.79
C MET A 71 -26.21 -18.69 10.93
N GLU A 72 -25.88 -19.95 10.65
CA GLU A 72 -25.27 -20.85 11.64
C GLU A 72 -23.91 -20.33 12.12
N ILE A 73 -23.11 -19.80 11.19
CA ILE A 73 -21.82 -19.18 11.53
C ILE A 73 -22.03 -17.88 12.31
N LEU A 74 -23.00 -17.04 11.92
CA LEU A 74 -23.30 -15.80 12.63
C LEU A 74 -23.75 -16.05 14.08
N LEU A 75 -24.49 -17.12 14.33
CA LEU A 75 -24.99 -17.51 15.65
C LEU A 75 -23.99 -18.33 16.47
N SER A 76 -22.88 -18.74 15.87
CA SER A 76 -21.85 -19.53 16.54
C SER A 76 -21.11 -18.68 17.58
N GLU A 77 -20.78 -19.28 18.72
CA GLU A 77 -19.90 -18.66 19.73
C GLU A 77 -18.50 -18.31 19.16
N ASN A 78 -18.07 -19.03 18.11
CA ASN A 78 -16.79 -18.82 17.43
C ASN A 78 -16.90 -17.98 16.15
N HIS A 79 -18.02 -17.29 15.96
CA HIS A 79 -18.28 -16.45 14.78
C HIS A 79 -17.10 -15.53 14.43
N THR A 80 -16.65 -14.73 15.39
CA THR A 80 -15.58 -13.74 15.18
C THR A 80 -14.27 -14.42 14.78
N GLN A 81 -13.87 -15.48 15.50
CA GLN A 81 -12.66 -16.24 15.19
C GLN A 81 -12.71 -16.87 13.79
N TRP A 82 -13.87 -17.39 13.39
CA TRP A 82 -14.06 -17.95 12.06
C TRP A 82 -13.89 -16.89 10.98
N VAL A 83 -14.57 -15.74 11.13
CA VAL A 83 -14.48 -14.65 10.16
C VAL A 83 -13.06 -14.12 10.08
N ASP A 84 -12.42 -13.83 11.22
CA ASP A 84 -11.04 -13.35 11.29
C ASP A 84 -10.07 -14.31 10.56
N ALA A 85 -10.23 -15.62 10.77
CA ALA A 85 -9.42 -16.63 10.10
C ALA A 85 -9.66 -16.69 8.58
N GLN A 86 -10.89 -16.54 8.10
CA GLN A 86 -11.17 -16.52 6.65
C GLN A 86 -10.67 -15.23 6.00
N ILE A 87 -10.87 -14.09 6.66
CA ILE A 87 -10.39 -12.79 6.18
C ILE A 87 -8.86 -12.80 6.14
N ALA A 88 -8.17 -13.33 7.15
CA ALA A 88 -6.71 -13.46 7.13
C ALA A 88 -6.21 -14.29 5.94
N LYS A 89 -6.90 -15.40 5.61
CA LYS A 89 -6.57 -16.21 4.42
C LYS A 89 -6.76 -15.43 3.12
N LEU A 90 -7.89 -14.74 2.96
CA LEU A 90 -8.16 -13.90 1.80
C LEU A 90 -7.10 -12.81 1.64
N GLN A 91 -6.76 -12.13 2.73
CA GLN A 91 -5.75 -11.07 2.75
C GLN A 91 -4.35 -11.61 2.40
N ASP A 92 -4.00 -12.82 2.86
CA ASP A 92 -2.75 -13.48 2.51
C ASP A 92 -2.66 -13.77 1.01
N ILE A 93 -3.75 -14.29 0.41
CA ILE A 93 -3.80 -14.55 -1.04
C ILE A 93 -3.69 -13.23 -1.81
N VAL A 94 -4.43 -12.19 -1.43
CA VAL A 94 -4.33 -10.85 -2.05
C VAL A 94 -2.89 -10.34 -1.97
N ARG A 95 -2.26 -10.42 -0.79
CA ARG A 95 -0.87 -10.00 -0.58
C ARG A 95 0.08 -10.76 -1.50
N LYS A 96 0.02 -12.10 -1.50
CA LYS A 96 0.86 -12.95 -2.38
C LYS A 96 0.64 -12.63 -3.86
N THR A 97 -0.59 -12.37 -4.29
CA THR A 97 -0.86 -11.94 -5.68
C THR A 97 -0.19 -10.62 -6.00
N LYS A 98 -0.25 -9.62 -5.10
CA LYS A 98 0.46 -8.34 -5.29
C LYS A 98 1.98 -8.52 -5.33
N GLU A 99 2.54 -9.33 -4.42
CA GLU A 99 3.96 -9.66 -4.37
C GLU A 99 4.42 -10.31 -5.68
N TYR A 100 3.67 -11.29 -6.18
CA TYR A 100 3.92 -11.95 -7.44
C TYR A 100 3.91 -10.97 -8.63
N ILE A 101 2.90 -10.08 -8.71
CA ILE A 101 2.82 -9.07 -9.77
C ILE A 101 4.05 -8.15 -9.76
N ILE A 102 4.46 -7.67 -8.58
CA ILE A 102 5.62 -6.79 -8.44
C ILE A 102 6.91 -7.54 -8.78
N LEU A 103 7.04 -8.80 -8.34
CA LEU A 103 8.18 -9.65 -8.68
C LEU A 103 8.31 -9.81 -10.20
N VAL A 104 7.24 -10.17 -10.91
CA VAL A 104 7.25 -10.31 -12.37
C VAL A 104 7.64 -8.99 -13.03
N LYS A 105 7.05 -7.86 -12.63
CA LYS A 105 7.42 -6.53 -13.17
C LYS A 105 8.89 -6.20 -12.98
N THR A 106 9.45 -6.56 -11.84
CA THR A 106 10.83 -6.24 -11.47
C THR A 106 11.83 -7.12 -12.20
N GLU A 107 11.48 -8.40 -12.41
CA GLU A 107 12.40 -9.42 -12.91
C GLU A 107 12.25 -9.72 -14.40
N LEU A 108 11.11 -9.37 -15.02
CA LEU A 108 10.87 -9.53 -16.45
C LEU A 108 11.69 -8.52 -17.26
N THR A 109 12.99 -8.80 -17.34
CA THR A 109 14.01 -8.02 -18.01
C THR A 109 14.63 -8.84 -19.14
N ASP A 110 15.48 -8.21 -19.95
CA ASP A 110 16.24 -8.91 -21.00
C ASP A 110 17.12 -10.06 -20.45
N ASN A 111 17.45 -10.04 -19.15
CA ASN A 111 18.27 -11.04 -18.47
C ASN A 111 17.42 -12.12 -17.75
N LEU A 112 16.22 -12.43 -18.24
CA LEU A 112 15.39 -13.51 -17.69
C LEU A 112 16.11 -14.87 -17.79
N ASP A 113 16.19 -15.59 -16.68
CA ASP A 113 16.82 -16.91 -16.57
C ASP A 113 15.90 -17.95 -15.90
N ILE A 114 16.32 -19.22 -15.92
CA ILE A 114 15.55 -20.33 -15.32
C ILE A 114 15.34 -20.13 -13.82
N GLN A 115 16.32 -19.56 -13.09
CA GLN A 115 16.21 -19.37 -11.65
C GLN A 115 15.16 -18.32 -11.30
N THR A 116 15.05 -17.29 -12.13
CA THR A 116 14.00 -16.26 -12.05
C THR A 116 12.63 -16.88 -12.28
N LEU A 117 12.49 -17.76 -13.28
CA LEU A 117 11.24 -18.50 -13.53
C LEU A 117 10.87 -19.43 -12.36
N LYS A 118 11.86 -20.07 -11.73
CA LYS A 118 11.62 -20.87 -10.51
C LYS A 118 11.15 -20.00 -9.35
N ALA A 119 11.77 -18.84 -9.15
CA ALA A 119 11.32 -17.87 -8.15
C ALA A 119 9.89 -17.37 -8.40
N PHE A 120 9.47 -17.23 -9.66
CA PHE A 120 8.07 -16.91 -9.98
C PHE A 120 7.11 -17.98 -9.48
N ILE A 121 7.46 -19.27 -9.61
CA ILE A 121 6.64 -20.38 -9.09
C ILE A 121 6.59 -20.34 -7.56
N ASP A 122 7.71 -20.07 -6.89
CA ASP A 122 7.80 -20.10 -5.43
C ASP A 122 6.95 -19.00 -4.75
N VAL A 123 6.76 -17.87 -5.43
CA VAL A 123 5.99 -16.72 -4.92
C VAL A 123 4.54 -16.71 -5.44
N LEU A 124 4.21 -17.57 -6.40
CA LEU A 124 2.89 -17.65 -7.00
C LEU A 124 1.81 -17.97 -5.94
N PRO A 125 0.69 -17.22 -5.88
CA PRO A 125 -0.38 -17.50 -4.92
C PRO A 125 -1.02 -18.87 -5.19
N ASP A 126 -1.37 -19.56 -4.09
CA ASP A 126 -2.07 -20.85 -4.15
C ASP A 126 -3.37 -20.71 -4.94
N GLY A 127 -3.59 -21.58 -5.93
CA GLY A 127 -4.79 -21.59 -6.78
C GLY A 127 -4.60 -21.02 -8.20
N ALA A 128 -3.50 -20.33 -8.49
CA ALA A 128 -3.15 -19.84 -9.83
C ALA A 128 -2.55 -20.94 -10.74
N LEU A 129 -3.33 -21.99 -11.00
CA LEU A 129 -2.85 -23.21 -11.66
C LEU A 129 -2.45 -22.99 -13.12
N GLU A 130 -3.14 -22.12 -13.85
CA GLU A 130 -2.86 -21.89 -15.28
C GLU A 130 -1.58 -21.08 -15.47
N THR A 131 -1.38 -20.04 -14.66
CA THR A 131 -0.11 -19.31 -14.62
C THR A 131 1.05 -20.23 -14.23
N LYS A 132 0.85 -21.13 -13.25
CA LYS A 132 1.88 -22.14 -12.89
C LYS A 132 2.27 -23.01 -14.08
N LYS A 133 1.29 -23.55 -14.81
CA LYS A 133 1.52 -24.37 -16.01
C LYS A 133 2.25 -23.59 -17.11
N LYS A 134 1.88 -22.32 -17.33
CA LYS A 134 2.56 -21.43 -18.28
C LYS A 134 4.04 -21.27 -17.93
N ILE A 135 4.36 -20.98 -16.67
CA ILE A 135 5.76 -20.83 -16.24
C ILE A 135 6.53 -22.15 -16.42
N GLN A 136 5.94 -23.28 -16.01
CA GLN A 136 6.55 -24.61 -16.16
C GLN A 136 6.85 -24.93 -17.63
N LYS A 137 5.93 -24.63 -18.55
CA LYS A 137 6.15 -24.81 -19.99
C LYS A 137 7.35 -24.01 -20.49
N ILE A 138 7.57 -22.78 -20.01
CA ILE A 138 8.75 -21.98 -20.39
C ILE A 138 10.03 -22.59 -19.80
N ILE A 139 10.01 -23.04 -18.55
CA ILE A 139 11.15 -23.75 -17.94
C ILE A 139 11.51 -24.98 -18.78
N GLU A 140 10.51 -25.79 -19.17
CA GLU A 140 10.72 -26.95 -20.04
C GLU A 140 11.31 -26.55 -21.40
N LEU A 141 10.89 -25.43 -22.00
CA LEU A 141 11.48 -24.94 -23.26
C LEU A 141 12.96 -24.56 -23.10
N PHE A 142 13.33 -23.88 -22.00
CA PHE A 142 14.73 -23.55 -21.71
C PHE A 142 15.56 -24.84 -21.52
N GLU A 143 15.07 -25.77 -20.71
CA GLU A 143 15.78 -27.02 -20.43
C GLU A 143 15.92 -27.91 -21.68
N ASN A 144 14.87 -28.00 -22.49
CA ASN A 144 14.89 -28.77 -23.74
C ASN A 144 15.84 -28.15 -24.78
N LEU A 145 15.87 -26.82 -24.92
CA LEU A 145 16.82 -26.13 -25.80
C LEU A 145 18.26 -26.39 -25.34
N GLU A 146 18.57 -26.19 -24.06
CA GLU A 146 19.90 -26.46 -23.53
C GLU A 146 20.33 -27.91 -23.76
N LYS A 147 19.43 -28.86 -23.46
CA LYS A 147 19.70 -30.28 -23.66
C LYS A 147 19.99 -30.60 -25.14
N GLU A 148 19.24 -30.01 -26.06
CA GLU A 148 19.37 -30.32 -27.48
C GLU A 148 20.60 -29.66 -28.12
N PHE A 149 21.02 -28.47 -27.66
CA PHE A 149 22.32 -27.89 -28.06
C PHE A 149 23.51 -28.64 -27.47
N LYS A 150 23.35 -29.23 -26.28
CA LYS A 150 24.34 -30.12 -25.68
C LYS A 150 24.36 -31.48 -26.39
N ASN A 151 23.25 -31.96 -26.94
CA ASN A 151 23.18 -33.27 -27.61
C ASN A 151 24.20 -33.42 -28.77
N PRO A 152 25.04 -34.48 -28.81
CA PRO A 152 25.97 -34.73 -29.91
C PRO A 152 25.33 -34.78 -31.31
N ASN A 153 24.04 -35.10 -31.38
CA ASN A 153 23.25 -35.17 -32.60
C ASN A 153 22.28 -33.97 -32.76
N ALA A 154 22.60 -32.82 -32.17
CA ALA A 154 21.77 -31.61 -32.14
C ALA A 154 20.98 -31.38 -33.43
N ASN A 155 19.65 -31.39 -33.36
CA ASN A 155 18.78 -31.31 -34.54
C ASN A 155 18.21 -29.89 -34.73
N VAL A 156 18.61 -29.23 -35.82
CA VAL A 156 18.18 -27.86 -36.14
C VAL A 156 16.65 -27.73 -36.27
N LYS A 157 15.97 -28.76 -36.80
CA LYS A 157 14.51 -28.73 -36.95
C LYS A 157 13.81 -28.76 -35.59
N VAL A 158 14.29 -29.59 -34.66
CA VAL A 158 13.76 -29.69 -33.30
C VAL A 158 14.02 -28.41 -32.52
N ILE A 159 15.23 -27.85 -32.62
CA ILE A 159 15.58 -26.56 -32.00
C ILE A 159 14.66 -25.43 -32.50
N LYS A 160 14.43 -25.35 -33.82
CA LYS A 160 13.50 -24.37 -34.40
C LYS A 160 12.06 -24.57 -33.92
N GLN A 161 11.61 -25.81 -33.72
CA GLN A 161 10.30 -26.08 -33.14
C GLN A 161 10.20 -25.53 -31.71
N TYR A 162 11.22 -25.75 -30.87
CA TYR A 162 11.25 -25.18 -29.52
C TYR A 162 11.27 -23.66 -29.54
N LEU A 163 12.12 -23.03 -30.37
CA LEU A 163 12.17 -21.57 -30.51
C LEU A 163 10.85 -20.97 -30.98
N ASN A 164 10.13 -21.64 -31.88
CA ASN A 164 8.82 -21.17 -32.36
C ASN A 164 7.71 -21.27 -31.29
N ASN A 165 7.92 -22.06 -30.24
CA ASN A 165 6.96 -22.22 -29.15
C ASN A 165 7.11 -21.15 -28.05
N PHE A 166 8.12 -20.26 -28.15
CA PHE A 166 8.26 -19.15 -27.21
C PHE A 166 7.14 -18.12 -27.39
N PRO A 167 6.58 -17.59 -26.28
CA PRO A 167 5.71 -16.43 -26.30
C PRO A 167 6.38 -15.21 -26.93
N LYS A 168 5.60 -14.37 -27.60
CA LYS A 168 6.09 -13.20 -28.36
C LYS A 168 6.85 -12.20 -27.48
N ASP A 169 6.37 -11.96 -26.26
CA ASP A 169 6.97 -11.08 -25.26
C ASP A 169 8.32 -11.62 -24.75
N LEU A 170 8.61 -12.91 -24.92
CA LEU A 170 9.88 -13.53 -24.54
C LEU A 170 10.89 -13.65 -25.68
N CYS A 171 10.53 -13.34 -26.93
CA CYS A 171 11.46 -13.43 -28.07
C CYS A 171 12.59 -12.39 -28.02
N ASN A 172 12.48 -11.35 -27.18
CA ASN A 172 13.49 -10.29 -27.08
C ASN A 172 14.53 -10.51 -25.98
N ILE A 173 14.34 -11.50 -25.10
CA ILE A 173 15.29 -11.76 -24.01
C ILE A 173 16.63 -12.25 -24.55
N LYS A 174 17.72 -11.96 -23.83
CA LYS A 174 19.08 -12.34 -24.25
C LYS A 174 19.23 -13.84 -24.46
N TYR A 175 18.63 -14.64 -23.59
CA TYR A 175 18.65 -16.10 -23.72
C TYR A 175 18.09 -16.55 -25.07
N TYR A 176 16.89 -16.07 -25.45
CA TYR A 176 16.26 -16.42 -26.73
C TYR A 176 17.14 -16.01 -27.92
N LYS A 177 17.63 -14.77 -27.92
CA LYS A 177 18.52 -14.24 -28.98
C LYS A 177 19.79 -15.09 -29.13
N LYS A 178 20.41 -15.47 -28.01
CA LYS A 178 21.61 -16.33 -27.97
C LYS A 178 21.31 -17.72 -28.54
N MET A 179 20.20 -18.34 -28.13
CA MET A 179 19.76 -19.64 -28.66
C MET A 179 19.42 -19.57 -30.15
N GLN A 180 18.80 -18.47 -30.61
CA GLN A 180 18.52 -18.24 -32.03
C GLN A 180 19.81 -18.15 -32.85
N GLN A 181 20.79 -17.36 -32.38
CA GLN A 181 22.11 -17.29 -33.01
C GLN A 181 22.78 -18.67 -33.12
N TYR A 182 22.70 -19.49 -32.06
CA TYR A 182 23.24 -20.85 -32.08
C TYR A 182 22.51 -21.77 -33.05
N ALA A 183 21.19 -21.62 -33.19
CA ALA A 183 20.42 -22.34 -34.21
C ALA A 183 20.81 -21.93 -35.64
N GLU A 184 21.10 -20.65 -35.87
CA GLU A 184 21.58 -20.13 -37.15
C GLU A 184 22.99 -20.63 -37.48
N ILE A 185 23.89 -20.68 -36.48
CA ILE A 185 25.22 -21.29 -36.61
C ILE A 185 25.09 -22.76 -37.04
N LEU A 186 24.27 -23.55 -36.35
CA LEU A 186 24.03 -24.96 -36.72
C LEU A 186 23.49 -25.13 -38.13
N ASN A 187 22.54 -24.28 -38.54
CA ASN A 187 21.97 -24.31 -39.89
C ASN A 187 23.02 -23.95 -40.96
N THR A 188 23.93 -23.01 -40.65
CA THR A 188 25.07 -22.67 -41.51
C THR A 188 26.03 -23.85 -41.64
N ILE A 189 26.33 -24.54 -40.53
CA ILE A 189 27.20 -25.74 -40.52
C ILE A 189 26.61 -26.86 -41.38
N GLU A 190 25.29 -27.10 -41.30
CA GLU A 190 24.61 -28.14 -42.10
C GLU A 190 24.60 -27.84 -43.61
N LYS A 191 24.62 -26.56 -44.00
CA LYS A 191 24.63 -26.11 -45.40
C LYS A 191 26.03 -25.91 -45.99
N CYS A 192 27.08 -26.04 -45.19
CA CYS A 192 28.46 -25.84 -45.61
C CYS A 192 28.89 -26.92 -46.61
N THR A 193 29.20 -26.52 -47.85
CA THR A 193 29.65 -27.41 -48.94
C THR A 193 31.15 -27.35 -49.19
N PHE A 194 31.88 -26.41 -48.56
CA PHE A 194 33.32 -26.16 -48.76
C PHE A 194 33.71 -25.63 -50.14
N ASP A 195 32.73 -25.19 -50.93
CA ASP A 195 32.98 -24.60 -52.25
C ASP A 195 33.62 -23.21 -52.17
N ASN A 196 33.59 -22.58 -50.98
CA ASN A 196 34.12 -21.24 -50.74
C ASN A 196 35.21 -21.27 -49.63
N PRO A 197 36.43 -20.77 -49.86
CA PRO A 197 37.50 -20.72 -48.84
C PRO A 197 37.10 -20.02 -47.55
N SER A 198 36.13 -19.09 -47.60
CA SER A 198 35.59 -18.38 -46.44
C SER A 198 34.86 -19.29 -45.44
N ASP A 199 34.37 -20.45 -45.87
CA ASP A 199 33.60 -21.37 -45.02
C ASP A 199 34.46 -21.88 -43.85
N ILE A 200 35.75 -22.10 -44.07
CA ILE A 200 36.69 -22.56 -43.05
C ILE A 200 36.94 -21.46 -42.01
N GLU A 201 37.10 -20.21 -42.44
CA GLU A 201 37.27 -19.07 -41.54
C GLU A 201 36.02 -18.85 -40.69
N ILE A 202 34.84 -18.98 -41.29
CA ILE A 202 33.55 -18.90 -40.61
C ILE A 202 33.41 -20.01 -39.55
N LEU A 203 33.72 -21.26 -39.89
CA LEU A 203 33.67 -22.38 -38.94
C LEU A 203 34.67 -22.21 -37.78
N LYS A 204 35.88 -21.72 -38.06
CA LYS A 204 36.88 -21.40 -37.03
C LYS A 204 36.42 -20.25 -36.13
N LYS A 205 35.75 -19.25 -36.68
CA LYS A 205 35.13 -18.15 -35.92
C LYS A 205 34.04 -18.68 -34.99
N TYR A 206 33.11 -19.50 -35.50
CA TYR A 206 32.07 -20.11 -34.66
C TYR A 206 32.61 -21.02 -33.56
N LEU A 207 33.72 -21.71 -33.81
CA LEU A 207 34.40 -22.52 -32.78
C LEU A 207 34.88 -21.66 -31.59
N LYS A 208 35.18 -20.38 -31.82
CA LYS A 208 35.55 -19.42 -30.76
C LYS A 208 34.33 -18.77 -30.11
N GLU A 209 33.25 -18.56 -30.86
CA GLU A 209 32.03 -17.89 -30.36
C GLU A 209 31.12 -18.80 -29.53
N VAL A 210 31.10 -20.11 -29.81
CA VAL A 210 30.21 -21.06 -29.12
C VAL A 210 30.90 -21.63 -27.88
N PRO A 211 30.30 -21.50 -26.69
CA PRO A 211 30.84 -22.06 -25.45
C PRO A 211 31.06 -23.56 -25.51
N SER A 212 32.12 -24.02 -24.84
CA SER A 212 32.55 -25.43 -24.82
C SER A 212 31.48 -26.41 -24.34
N GLU A 213 30.55 -25.93 -23.51
CA GLU A 213 29.45 -26.73 -22.96
C GLU A 213 28.42 -27.15 -24.02
N TYR A 214 28.26 -26.40 -25.11
CA TYR A 214 27.38 -26.77 -26.23
C TYR A 214 28.11 -27.72 -27.19
N HIS A 215 28.56 -28.85 -26.64
CA HIS A 215 29.41 -29.80 -27.35
C HIS A 215 28.73 -30.44 -28.57
N GLY A 216 27.39 -30.42 -28.65
CA GLY A 216 26.64 -30.80 -29.84
C GLY A 216 27.02 -29.96 -31.07
N ILE A 217 26.98 -28.63 -30.92
CA ILE A 217 27.36 -27.69 -31.98
C ILE A 217 28.86 -27.84 -32.29
N ILE A 218 29.71 -27.83 -31.26
CA ILE A 218 31.17 -27.91 -31.43
C ILE A 218 31.57 -29.21 -32.13
N ARG A 219 30.92 -30.33 -31.83
CA ARG A 219 31.16 -31.61 -32.51
C ARG A 219 30.81 -31.52 -33.98
N LYS A 220 29.67 -30.91 -34.34
CA LYS A 220 29.28 -30.71 -35.75
C LYS A 220 30.28 -29.81 -36.49
N ILE A 221 30.74 -28.71 -35.87
CA ILE A 221 31.81 -27.86 -36.42
C ILE A 221 33.08 -28.68 -36.65
N LYS A 222 33.54 -29.43 -35.64
CA LYS A 222 34.75 -30.24 -35.72
C LYS A 222 34.62 -31.35 -36.76
N GLN A 223 33.47 -32.01 -36.86
CA GLN A 223 33.21 -33.04 -37.86
C GLN A 223 33.29 -32.45 -39.26
N LYS A 224 32.66 -31.30 -39.51
CA LYS A 224 32.76 -30.60 -40.80
C LYS A 224 34.20 -30.20 -41.13
N LEU A 225 34.92 -29.60 -40.19
CA LEU A 225 36.34 -29.31 -40.35
C LEU A 225 37.18 -30.58 -40.58
N LEU A 226 36.79 -31.72 -39.99
CA LEU A 226 37.46 -33.01 -40.18
C LEU A 226 37.16 -33.60 -41.56
N GLU A 227 35.93 -33.51 -42.05
CA GLU A 227 35.53 -33.88 -43.42
C GLU A 227 36.44 -33.17 -44.45
N GLN A 228 36.76 -31.90 -44.20
CA GLN A 228 37.73 -31.12 -44.97
C GLN A 228 39.19 -31.53 -44.72
N LYS A 229 39.60 -31.78 -43.46
CA LYS A 229 40.95 -32.29 -43.10
C LYS A 229 41.21 -33.75 -43.49
N THR A 230 40.21 -34.52 -43.94
CA THR A 230 40.46 -35.80 -44.64
C THR A 230 41.20 -35.63 -45.96
N PHE A 231 41.48 -34.39 -46.38
CA PHE A 231 42.44 -34.04 -47.42
C PHE A 231 43.82 -33.55 -46.93
N GLU A 232 44.05 -33.31 -45.63
CA GLU A 232 45.38 -32.95 -45.11
C GLU A 232 45.54 -33.26 -43.61
N VAL A 233 46.03 -34.49 -43.38
CA VAL A 233 46.93 -34.97 -42.32
C VAL A 233 46.61 -34.69 -40.83
N LYS A 234 46.37 -35.82 -40.16
CA LYS A 234 46.63 -36.29 -38.79
C LYS A 234 47.79 -35.68 -37.93
N LYS A 235 48.31 -34.47 -38.15
CA LYS A 235 49.38 -33.87 -37.32
C LYS A 235 48.91 -32.59 -36.62
N GLN A 236 48.14 -32.70 -35.52
CA GLN A 236 47.94 -31.55 -34.59
C GLN A 236 47.24 -31.91 -33.25
N ILE A 237 47.46 -33.10 -32.69
CA ILE A 237 46.66 -33.59 -31.54
C ILE A 237 47.22 -33.21 -30.15
N GLU A 238 48.50 -32.84 -30.00
CA GLU A 238 49.06 -32.55 -28.66
C GLU A 238 49.05 -31.05 -28.25
N VAL A 239 48.99 -30.10 -29.20
CA VAL A 239 48.90 -28.66 -28.88
C VAL A 239 47.47 -28.25 -28.47
N GLU A 240 46.46 -29.10 -28.75
CA GLU A 240 45.05 -28.83 -28.46
C GLU A 240 44.62 -29.07 -26.99
N GLN A 241 45.40 -29.74 -26.15
CA GLN A 241 45.00 -30.04 -24.77
C GLN A 241 45.32 -28.91 -23.79
N ILE A 242 46.48 -28.24 -23.93
CA ILE A 242 46.86 -27.10 -23.07
C ILE A 242 46.05 -25.84 -23.47
N PHE A 243 45.80 -25.64 -24.77
CA PHE A 243 44.93 -24.57 -25.27
C PHE A 243 43.45 -24.74 -24.86
N LYS A 244 43.00 -25.95 -24.49
CA LYS A 244 41.64 -26.21 -24.02
C LYS A 244 41.44 -25.75 -22.59
N GLU A 245 42.39 -25.98 -21.68
CA GLU A 245 42.21 -25.64 -20.26
C GLU A 245 42.28 -24.13 -19.99
N GLU A 246 43.19 -23.40 -20.65
CA GLU A 246 43.29 -21.94 -20.51
C GLU A 246 42.09 -21.22 -21.14
N ASN A 247 41.64 -21.63 -22.34
CA ASN A 247 40.43 -21.05 -22.92
C ASN A 247 39.18 -21.40 -22.10
N LEU A 248 39.07 -22.61 -21.53
CA LEU A 248 37.93 -22.96 -20.67
C LEU A 248 37.85 -22.06 -19.43
N LYS A 249 38.99 -21.71 -18.84
CA LYS A 249 39.07 -20.80 -17.69
C LYS A 249 38.67 -19.38 -18.06
N VAL A 250 39.16 -18.88 -19.20
CA VAL A 250 38.80 -17.54 -19.72
C VAL A 250 37.30 -17.46 -20.04
N THR A 251 36.74 -18.43 -20.77
CA THR A 251 35.31 -18.44 -21.11
C THR A 251 34.42 -18.54 -19.86
N LYS A 252 34.80 -19.38 -18.87
CA LYS A 252 34.06 -19.44 -17.59
C LYS A 252 34.11 -18.13 -16.82
N LYS A 253 35.25 -17.44 -16.81
CA LYS A 253 35.39 -16.13 -16.16
C LYS A 253 34.47 -15.11 -16.82
N GLU A 254 34.48 -15.02 -18.15
CA GLU A 254 33.61 -14.13 -18.93
C GLU A 254 32.11 -14.39 -18.66
N GLU A 255 31.69 -15.65 -18.65
CA GLU A 255 30.29 -16.01 -18.32
C GLU A 255 29.89 -15.61 -16.89
N MET A 256 30.80 -15.74 -15.93
CA MET A 256 30.55 -15.34 -14.55
C MET A 256 30.50 -13.82 -14.41
N LEU A 257 31.33 -13.09 -15.16
CA LEU A 257 31.26 -11.63 -15.24
C LEU A 257 29.93 -11.16 -15.84
N GLU A 258 29.42 -11.80 -16.89
CA GLU A 258 28.09 -11.49 -17.44
C GLU A 258 26.99 -11.69 -16.40
N LYS A 259 27.04 -12.78 -15.61
CA LYS A 259 26.08 -13.05 -14.53
C LYS A 259 26.18 -12.02 -13.40
N ILE A 260 27.40 -11.63 -13.02
CA ILE A 260 27.65 -10.58 -12.02
C ILE A 260 27.06 -9.25 -12.49
N GLU A 261 27.33 -8.85 -13.73
CA GLU A 261 26.81 -7.61 -14.31
C GLU A 261 25.28 -7.62 -14.41
N ALA A 262 24.68 -8.76 -14.75
CA ALA A 262 23.24 -8.92 -14.78
C ALA A 262 22.61 -8.73 -13.39
N ILE A 263 23.13 -9.40 -12.35
CA ILE A 263 22.63 -9.25 -10.97
C ILE A 263 22.84 -7.84 -10.46
N PHE A 264 23.99 -7.23 -10.75
CA PHE A 264 24.26 -5.86 -10.35
C PHE A 264 23.30 -4.86 -11.00
N GLY A 265 23.02 -5.02 -12.30
CA GLY A 265 22.02 -4.24 -13.00
C GLY A 265 20.65 -4.33 -12.33
N LYS A 266 20.23 -5.54 -11.94
CA LYS A 266 18.99 -5.74 -11.17
C LYS A 266 19.04 -5.05 -9.81
N LEU A 267 20.14 -5.20 -9.06
CA LEU A 267 20.32 -4.59 -7.74
C LEU A 267 20.26 -3.06 -7.80
N LYS A 268 20.89 -2.45 -8.81
CA LYS A 268 20.89 -0.99 -9.02
C LYS A 268 19.47 -0.43 -9.22
N ASN A 269 18.60 -1.19 -9.87
CA ASN A 269 17.22 -0.77 -10.12
C ASN A 269 16.35 -0.78 -8.86
N ILE A 270 16.62 -1.70 -7.92
CA ILE A 270 15.79 -1.86 -6.70
C ILE A 270 16.39 -1.21 -5.46
N ASN A 271 17.71 -1.04 -5.39
CA ASN A 271 18.42 -0.45 -4.26
C ASN A 271 19.76 0.14 -4.71
N LEU A 272 19.72 1.42 -5.09
CA LEU A 272 20.89 2.15 -5.59
C LEU A 272 22.01 2.23 -4.54
N LYS A 273 21.66 2.44 -3.27
CA LYS A 273 22.64 2.60 -2.18
C LYS A 273 23.46 1.32 -1.99
N LEU A 274 22.78 0.17 -1.87
CA LEU A 274 23.45 -1.12 -1.73
C LEU A 274 24.24 -1.49 -2.99
N ALA A 275 23.78 -1.10 -4.18
CA ALA A 275 24.54 -1.25 -5.41
C ALA A 275 25.86 -0.46 -5.37
N GLU A 276 25.85 0.81 -4.95
CA GLU A 276 27.08 1.60 -4.85
C GLU A 276 28.06 1.03 -3.78
N GLU A 277 27.55 0.50 -2.67
CA GLU A 277 28.38 -0.22 -1.67
C GLU A 277 29.09 -1.45 -2.26
N LYS A 278 28.42 -2.17 -3.17
CA LYS A 278 28.93 -3.41 -3.78
C LYS A 278 29.75 -3.19 -5.06
N LYS A 279 29.86 -1.95 -5.55
CA LYS A 279 30.53 -1.61 -6.81
C LYS A 279 32.01 -2.01 -6.84
N GLN A 280 32.71 -1.92 -5.70
CA GLN A 280 34.11 -2.31 -5.60
C GLN A 280 34.32 -3.82 -5.86
N LEU A 281 33.37 -4.67 -5.45
CA LEU A 281 33.45 -6.12 -5.69
C LEU A 281 33.35 -6.46 -7.18
N ILE A 282 32.65 -5.64 -7.97
CA ILE A 282 32.54 -5.85 -9.42
C ILE A 282 33.84 -5.49 -10.12
N GLN A 283 34.46 -4.39 -9.68
CA GLN A 283 35.78 -4.02 -10.18
C GLN A 283 36.81 -5.11 -9.84
N GLU A 284 36.77 -5.63 -8.61
CA GLU A 284 37.59 -6.75 -8.18
C GLU A 284 37.37 -8.00 -9.05
N ALA A 285 36.12 -8.36 -9.35
CA ALA A 285 35.81 -9.51 -10.20
C ALA A 285 36.39 -9.38 -11.62
N LYS A 286 36.45 -8.15 -12.17
CA LYS A 286 37.02 -7.88 -13.50
C LYS A 286 38.54 -8.00 -13.51
N GLU A 287 39.18 -7.56 -12.43
CA GLU A 287 40.64 -7.49 -12.32
C GLU A 287 41.27 -8.81 -11.88
N THR A 288 40.58 -9.60 -11.06
CA THR A 288 41.14 -10.84 -10.49
C THR A 288 41.16 -11.98 -11.50
N ASP A 289 42.20 -12.80 -11.52
CA ASP A 289 42.30 -14.01 -12.36
C ASP A 289 41.86 -15.29 -11.65
N ASP A 290 41.56 -15.19 -10.35
CA ASP A 290 41.05 -16.30 -9.55
C ASP A 290 39.54 -16.51 -9.76
N ILE A 291 39.19 -17.58 -10.48
CA ILE A 291 37.80 -17.97 -10.76
C ILE A 291 37.02 -18.24 -9.47
N LEU A 292 37.64 -18.83 -8.44
CA LEU A 292 36.97 -19.09 -7.17
C LEU A 292 36.60 -17.79 -6.46
N ARG A 293 37.46 -16.77 -6.58
CA ARG A 293 37.16 -15.43 -6.06
C ARG A 293 35.99 -14.78 -6.81
N VAL A 294 35.94 -14.90 -8.13
CA VAL A 294 34.81 -14.44 -8.95
C VAL A 294 33.51 -15.15 -8.56
N GLU A 295 33.55 -16.46 -8.33
CA GLU A 295 32.41 -17.26 -7.84
C GLU A 295 31.89 -16.77 -6.47
N LEU A 296 32.79 -16.49 -5.52
CA LEU A 296 32.41 -15.97 -4.21
C LEU A 296 31.76 -14.59 -4.30
N ILE A 297 32.28 -13.70 -5.15
CA ILE A 297 31.70 -12.38 -5.40
C ILE A 297 30.30 -12.52 -5.99
N PHE A 298 30.12 -13.44 -6.94
CA PHE A 298 28.82 -13.71 -7.54
C PHE A 298 27.79 -14.17 -6.49
N GLU A 299 28.13 -15.12 -5.62
CA GLU A 299 27.21 -15.60 -4.59
C GLU A 299 26.89 -14.51 -3.53
N ASP A 300 27.85 -13.67 -3.14
CA ASP A 300 27.60 -12.54 -2.23
C ASP A 300 26.65 -11.50 -2.86
N LEU A 301 26.86 -11.14 -4.13
CA LEU A 301 25.97 -10.23 -4.87
C LEU A 301 24.57 -10.82 -5.01
N LYS A 302 24.48 -12.10 -5.35
CA LYS A 302 23.21 -12.82 -5.48
C LYS A 302 22.44 -12.87 -4.17
N PHE A 303 23.11 -13.17 -3.06
CA PHE A 303 22.48 -13.18 -1.74
C PHE A 303 22.02 -11.78 -1.32
N SER A 304 22.86 -10.77 -1.53
CA SER A 304 22.53 -9.36 -1.28
C SER A 304 21.31 -8.92 -2.10
N TYR A 305 21.28 -9.29 -3.38
CA TYR A 305 20.16 -9.03 -4.28
C TYR A 305 18.87 -9.69 -3.82
N ILE A 306 18.90 -10.99 -3.46
CA ILE A 306 17.70 -11.71 -3.00
C ILE A 306 17.10 -11.01 -1.78
N LYS A 307 17.93 -10.64 -0.80
CA LYS A 307 17.47 -9.91 0.39
C LYS A 307 16.88 -8.55 0.05
N ALA A 308 17.58 -7.75 -0.75
CA ALA A 308 17.13 -6.43 -1.16
C ALA A 308 15.81 -6.51 -1.94
N ARG A 309 15.68 -7.48 -2.84
CA ARG A 309 14.48 -7.73 -3.63
C ARG A 309 13.28 -8.06 -2.75
N THR A 310 13.44 -8.92 -1.74
CA THR A 310 12.35 -9.23 -0.81
C THR A 310 11.85 -7.99 -0.08
N ILE A 311 12.76 -7.15 0.43
CA ILE A 311 12.40 -5.91 1.14
C ILE A 311 11.74 -4.91 0.18
N TYR A 312 12.26 -4.78 -1.04
CA TYR A 312 11.72 -3.92 -2.07
C TYR A 312 10.29 -4.31 -2.44
N ILE A 313 10.04 -5.61 -2.71
CA ILE A 313 8.70 -6.10 -3.04
C ILE A 313 7.72 -5.83 -1.89
N GLN A 314 8.12 -6.10 -0.64
CA GLN A 314 7.27 -5.81 0.53
C GLN A 314 6.95 -4.31 0.65
N THR A 315 7.95 -3.46 0.45
CA THR A 315 7.80 -2.00 0.45
C THR A 315 6.82 -1.54 -0.63
N GLU A 316 6.95 -2.04 -1.85
CA GLU A 316 6.06 -1.70 -2.96
C GLU A 316 4.63 -2.21 -2.75
N VAL A 317 4.45 -3.38 -2.13
CA VAL A 317 3.11 -3.85 -1.72
C VAL A 317 2.49 -2.89 -0.71
N LEU A 318 3.24 -2.48 0.31
CA LEU A 318 2.77 -1.58 1.34
C LEU A 318 2.45 -0.18 0.80
N LYS A 319 3.28 0.37 -0.09
CA LYS A 319 2.97 1.64 -0.77
C LYS A 319 1.70 1.55 -1.61
N ASN A 320 1.51 0.43 -2.29
CA ASN A 320 0.29 0.20 -3.06
C ASN A 320 -0.95 0.04 -2.15
N ASP A 321 -0.82 -0.61 -1.00
CA ASP A 321 -1.90 -0.64 0.01
C ASP A 321 -2.21 0.78 0.53
N LEU A 322 -1.18 1.58 0.81
CA LEU A 322 -1.32 2.96 1.29
C LEU A 322 -2.06 3.86 0.31
N LYS A 323 -1.85 3.73 -1.00
CA LYS A 323 -2.54 4.55 -2.03
C LYS A 323 -4.06 4.56 -1.89
N MET A 324 -4.66 3.48 -1.37
CA MET A 324 -6.10 3.41 -1.11
C MET A 324 -6.58 4.45 -0.09
N TYR A 325 -5.68 4.99 0.72
CA TYR A 325 -5.93 5.97 1.75
C TYR A 325 -5.51 7.39 1.35
N GLU A 326 -5.04 7.63 0.12
CA GLU A 326 -4.59 8.96 -0.31
C GLU A 326 -5.69 10.02 -0.18
N THR A 327 -6.85 9.76 -0.79
CA THR A 327 -8.01 10.67 -0.71
C THR A 327 -8.47 10.86 0.73
N PHE A 328 -8.47 9.78 1.51
CA PHE A 328 -8.88 9.84 2.91
C PHE A 328 -7.89 10.63 3.77
N ALA A 329 -6.58 10.49 3.52
CA ALA A 329 -5.54 11.28 4.17
C ALA A 329 -5.66 12.77 3.83
N GLU A 330 -6.04 13.11 2.60
CA GLU A 330 -6.34 14.48 2.20
C GLU A 330 -7.57 15.04 2.92
N GLU A 331 -8.67 14.27 2.99
CA GLU A 331 -9.89 14.65 3.70
C GLU A 331 -9.66 14.97 5.19
N VAL A 332 -8.77 14.21 5.85
CA VAL A 332 -8.47 14.41 7.28
C VAL A 332 -7.27 15.33 7.55
N GLY A 333 -6.67 15.90 6.50
CA GLY A 333 -5.55 16.85 6.60
C GLY A 333 -4.19 16.23 6.95
N MET A 334 -3.96 14.97 6.62
CA MET A 334 -2.73 14.19 6.88
C MET A 334 -1.96 13.82 5.59
N LYS A 335 -2.10 14.65 4.53
CA LYS A 335 -1.47 14.41 3.23
C LYS A 335 0.06 14.49 3.27
N SER A 336 0.64 15.29 4.17
CA SER A 336 2.10 15.42 4.30
C SER A 336 2.70 14.11 4.82
N GLU A 337 2.15 13.59 5.91
CA GLU A 337 2.58 12.35 6.55
C GLU A 337 2.38 11.15 5.62
N PHE A 338 1.30 11.14 4.83
CA PHE A 338 1.11 10.17 3.76
C PHE A 338 2.26 10.22 2.75
N ASN A 339 2.61 11.42 2.25
CA ASN A 339 3.67 11.58 1.27
C ASN A 339 5.04 11.18 1.81
N ASP A 340 5.32 11.47 3.09
CA ASP A 340 6.57 11.08 3.75
C ASP A 340 6.75 9.55 3.74
N LEU A 341 5.70 8.78 4.07
CA LEU A 341 5.73 7.32 4.01
C LEU A 341 5.90 6.80 2.57
N MET A 342 5.25 7.45 1.59
CA MET A 342 5.36 7.07 0.19
C MET A 342 6.77 7.27 -0.39
N GLN A 343 7.54 8.21 0.15
CA GLN A 343 8.91 8.51 -0.26
C GLN A 343 9.97 7.61 0.39
N MET A 344 9.64 6.81 1.41
CA MET A 344 10.63 5.95 2.06
C MET A 344 11.15 4.84 1.13
N ASP A 345 12.47 4.62 1.14
CA ASP A 345 13.09 3.50 0.39
C ASP A 345 12.72 2.13 0.95
N ILE A 346 12.54 2.06 2.28
CA ILE A 346 12.12 0.86 3.00
C ILE A 346 10.93 1.24 3.86
N LEU A 347 9.81 0.55 3.66
CA LEU A 347 8.59 0.75 4.42
C LEU A 347 8.29 -0.51 5.23
N HIS A 348 8.11 -0.33 6.53
CA HIS A 348 7.75 -1.41 7.44
C HIS A 348 6.25 -1.45 7.69
N LYS A 349 5.72 -2.64 7.98
CA LYS A 349 4.29 -2.84 8.19
C LYS A 349 3.78 -2.05 9.39
N GLU A 350 4.55 -2.00 10.47
CA GLU A 350 4.20 -1.31 11.71
C GLU A 350 3.95 0.19 11.46
N ALA A 351 4.81 0.83 10.65
CA ALA A 351 4.66 2.24 10.31
C ALA A 351 3.37 2.53 9.51
N VAL A 352 3.02 1.63 8.58
CA VAL A 352 1.77 1.72 7.81
C VAL A 352 0.56 1.54 8.71
N ASP A 353 0.59 0.53 9.58
CA ASP A 353 -0.52 0.20 10.48
C ASP A 353 -0.75 1.34 11.49
N ASP A 354 0.31 1.94 12.01
CA ASP A 354 0.22 3.08 12.94
C ASP A 354 -0.31 4.34 12.24
N PHE A 355 0.12 4.61 11.01
CA PHE A 355 -0.42 5.72 10.21
C PHE A 355 -1.92 5.56 9.94
N ILE A 356 -2.37 4.34 9.59
CA ILE A 356 -3.81 4.08 9.37
C ILE A 356 -4.61 4.28 10.66
N LYS A 357 -4.10 3.85 11.82
CA LYS A 357 -4.76 4.13 13.11
C LYS A 357 -4.90 5.63 13.34
N MET A 358 -3.84 6.40 13.10
CA MET A 358 -3.88 7.86 13.23
C MET A 358 -4.91 8.49 12.31
N LEU A 359 -5.03 8.03 11.05
CA LEU A 359 -6.06 8.51 10.11
C LEU A 359 -7.48 8.29 10.65
N LEU A 360 -7.76 7.08 11.16
CA LEU A 360 -9.08 6.73 11.70
C LEU A 360 -9.41 7.54 12.95
N ASP A 361 -8.44 7.72 13.84
CA ASP A 361 -8.61 8.53 15.05
C ASP A 361 -8.82 10.01 14.69
N ARG A 362 -8.11 10.52 13.68
CA ARG A 362 -8.29 11.89 13.19
C ARG A 362 -9.69 12.11 12.61
N LYS A 363 -10.20 11.17 11.82
CA LYS A 363 -11.58 11.21 11.31
C LYS A 363 -12.60 11.24 12.45
N ARG A 364 -12.39 10.42 13.48
CA ARG A 364 -13.28 10.40 14.66
C ARG A 364 -13.32 11.77 15.34
N GLN A 365 -12.15 12.39 15.55
CA GLN A 365 -12.06 13.73 16.13
C GLN A 365 -12.78 14.78 15.29
N ILE A 366 -12.63 14.75 13.96
CA ILE A 366 -13.32 15.67 13.04
C ILE A 366 -14.84 15.48 13.15
N MET A 367 -15.32 14.24 13.10
CA MET A 367 -16.75 13.93 13.19
C MET A 367 -17.36 14.36 14.53
N GLU A 368 -16.64 14.13 15.65
CA GLU A 368 -17.06 14.62 16.97
C GLU A 368 -17.14 16.16 17.02
N GLN A 369 -16.20 16.87 16.39
CA GLN A 369 -16.23 18.32 16.31
C GLN A 369 -17.40 18.83 15.46
N GLU A 370 -17.70 18.17 14.34
CA GLU A 370 -18.84 18.52 13.48
C GLU A 370 -20.17 18.30 14.21
N ILE A 371 -20.34 17.16 14.88
CA ILE A 371 -21.52 16.89 15.71
C ILE A 371 -21.68 17.97 16.77
N ARG A 372 -20.59 18.33 17.48
CA ARG A 372 -20.60 19.42 18.47
C ARG A 372 -21.04 20.75 17.86
N LYS A 373 -20.53 21.12 16.69
CA LYS A 373 -20.91 22.37 15.99
C LYS A 373 -22.40 22.37 15.64
N VAL A 374 -22.92 21.27 15.08
CA VAL A 374 -24.35 21.15 14.73
C VAL A 374 -25.24 21.22 15.96
N SER A 375 -24.86 20.56 17.07
CA SER A 375 -25.60 20.65 18.33
C SER A 375 -25.61 22.07 18.91
N VAL A 376 -24.47 22.77 18.86
CA VAL A 376 -24.37 24.17 19.32
C VAL A 376 -25.22 25.10 18.45
N ASP A 377 -25.18 24.96 17.13
CA ASP A 377 -25.99 25.80 16.21
C ASP A 377 -27.49 25.66 16.48
N LYS A 378 -27.98 24.42 16.60
CA LYS A 378 -29.39 24.15 16.93
C LYS A 378 -29.80 24.73 18.27
N PHE A 379 -28.98 24.54 19.30
CA PHE A 379 -29.23 25.09 20.63
C PHE A 379 -29.32 26.62 20.62
N ILE A 380 -28.37 27.29 19.94
CA ILE A 380 -28.37 28.76 19.81
C ILE A 380 -29.59 29.26 19.03
N ARG A 381 -29.99 28.58 17.95
CA ARG A 381 -31.21 28.93 17.20
C ARG A 381 -32.46 28.87 18.08
N LYS A 382 -32.63 27.82 18.88
CA LYS A 382 -33.78 27.68 19.80
C LYS A 382 -33.79 28.73 20.90
N ILE A 383 -32.62 29.09 21.42
CA ILE A 383 -32.48 30.20 22.37
C ILE A 383 -32.87 31.53 21.73
N ARG A 384 -32.47 31.79 20.47
CA ARG A 384 -32.90 33.01 19.75
C ARG A 384 -34.41 33.06 19.50
N GLU A 385 -35.04 31.94 19.17
CA GLU A 385 -36.50 31.83 19.00
C GLU A 385 -37.27 32.28 20.27
N LEU A 386 -36.67 32.09 21.46
CA LEU A 386 -37.25 32.49 22.75
C LEU A 386 -36.90 33.94 23.17
N GLY A 387 -36.28 34.73 22.28
CA GLY A 387 -35.99 36.15 22.52
C GLY A 387 -34.66 36.45 23.21
N TYR A 388 -33.79 35.46 23.37
CA TYR A 388 -32.43 35.66 23.88
C TYR A 388 -31.52 36.17 22.77
N SER A 389 -30.62 37.11 23.09
CA SER A 389 -29.75 37.75 22.10
C SER A 389 -28.28 37.34 22.28
N VAL A 390 -27.66 36.94 21.17
CA VAL A 390 -26.23 36.64 21.09
C VAL A 390 -25.51 37.93 20.71
N VAL A 391 -24.57 38.37 21.55
CA VAL A 391 -23.93 39.70 21.41
C VAL A 391 -22.52 39.64 20.84
N GLU A 392 -21.91 38.45 20.77
CA GLU A 392 -20.51 38.28 20.39
C GLU A 392 -20.37 37.61 19.01
N GLU A 393 -19.61 38.25 18.10
CA GLU A 393 -19.12 37.60 16.89
C GLU A 393 -18.21 36.41 17.26
N GLY A 394 -18.39 35.27 16.57
CA GLY A 394 -17.65 34.05 16.88
C GLY A 394 -18.14 33.26 18.11
N LEU A 395 -19.29 33.62 18.72
CA LEU A 395 -19.84 32.89 19.87
C LEU A 395 -19.95 31.37 19.64
N MET A 396 -20.43 30.96 18.45
CA MET A 396 -20.57 29.54 18.13
C MET A 396 -19.21 28.83 18.10
N GLU A 397 -18.20 29.44 17.49
CA GLU A 397 -16.86 28.86 17.39
C GLU A 397 -16.19 28.75 18.76
N ARG A 398 -16.35 29.76 19.61
CA ARG A 398 -15.81 29.78 20.98
C ARG A 398 -16.52 28.77 21.88
N LEU A 399 -17.85 28.69 21.79
CA LEU A 399 -18.63 27.70 22.54
C LEU A 399 -18.30 26.27 22.10
N SER A 400 -18.13 26.01 20.80
CA SER A 400 -17.69 24.70 20.29
C SER A 400 -16.26 24.33 20.72
N LYS A 401 -15.39 25.33 20.97
CA LYS A 401 -14.05 25.14 21.56
C LYS A 401 -14.06 24.94 23.08
N GLY A 402 -15.24 25.00 23.72
CA GLY A 402 -15.39 24.83 25.17
C GLY A 402 -15.06 26.08 26.00
N GLU A 403 -15.00 27.25 25.37
CA GLU A 403 -14.89 28.52 26.09
C GLU A 403 -16.23 28.90 26.74
N ILE A 404 -16.17 29.72 27.79
CA ILE A 404 -17.38 30.29 28.40
C ILE A 404 -17.84 31.46 27.53
N VAL A 405 -19.10 31.40 27.10
CA VAL A 405 -19.76 32.47 26.33
C VAL A 405 -20.95 33.03 27.10
N GLU A 406 -21.29 34.28 26.82
CA GLU A 406 -22.37 35.00 27.50
C GLU A 406 -23.51 35.31 26.51
N ILE A 407 -24.74 34.96 26.89
CA ILE A 407 -25.96 35.23 26.12
C ILE A 407 -26.84 36.18 26.92
N ARG A 408 -27.31 37.26 26.28
CA ARG A 408 -28.23 38.21 26.91
C ARG A 408 -29.63 37.63 26.96
N THR A 409 -30.28 37.84 28.10
CA THR A 409 -31.61 37.31 28.36
C THR A 409 -32.69 38.37 28.08
N PRO A 410 -33.93 37.95 27.75
CA PRO A 410 -35.05 38.88 27.58
C PRO A 410 -35.56 39.46 28.92
N PHE A 411 -34.99 39.06 30.07
CA PHE A 411 -35.46 39.43 31.39
C PHE A 411 -34.85 40.73 31.95
N GLY A 412 -33.96 41.38 31.20
CA GLY A 412 -33.33 42.66 31.54
C GLY A 412 -31.82 42.65 31.32
N GLU A 413 -31.21 43.83 31.20
CA GLU A 413 -29.78 43.99 30.86
C GLU A 413 -28.82 43.42 31.91
N ASP A 414 -29.27 43.33 33.16
CA ASP A 414 -28.47 42.80 34.27
C ASP A 414 -28.46 41.25 34.32
N TYR A 415 -29.31 40.56 33.55
CA TYR A 415 -29.42 39.09 33.57
C TYR A 415 -28.74 38.45 32.35
N ILE A 416 -27.82 37.54 32.59
CA ILE A 416 -26.99 36.88 31.57
C ILE A 416 -27.01 35.37 31.77
N LEU A 417 -26.97 34.63 30.65
CA LEU A 417 -26.70 33.19 30.63
C LEU A 417 -25.23 32.96 30.29
N ARG A 418 -24.49 32.33 31.18
CA ARG A 418 -23.13 31.85 30.91
C ARG A 418 -23.18 30.40 30.51
N ILE A 419 -22.65 30.09 29.34
CA ILE A 419 -22.76 28.77 28.73
C ILE A 419 -21.36 28.24 28.42
N LYS A 420 -21.13 26.96 28.70
CA LYS A 420 -19.89 26.25 28.37
C LYS A 420 -20.23 24.85 27.87
N TYR A 421 -19.67 24.46 26.73
CA TYR A 421 -19.78 23.10 26.22
C TYR A 421 -18.61 22.27 26.76
N GLU A 422 -18.88 21.20 27.50
CA GLU A 422 -17.87 20.27 27.99
C GLU A 422 -18.09 18.87 27.40
N ASN A 423 -17.11 17.96 27.54
CA ASN A 423 -17.22 16.58 27.04
C ASN A 423 -18.47 15.85 27.59
N ASP A 424 -18.99 16.30 28.73
CA ASP A 424 -20.13 15.75 29.44
C ASP A 424 -21.48 16.40 29.13
N GLY A 425 -21.52 17.42 28.26
CA GLY A 425 -22.73 18.17 27.91
C GLY A 425 -22.58 19.68 28.06
N ILE A 426 -23.70 20.41 27.93
CA ILE A 426 -23.74 21.86 28.04
C ILE A 426 -23.96 22.27 29.51
N LYS A 427 -23.03 23.03 30.08
CA LYS A 427 -23.22 23.70 31.38
C LYS A 427 -23.79 25.08 31.16
N ILE A 428 -24.89 25.37 31.85
CA ILE A 428 -25.58 26.66 31.76
C ILE A 428 -25.72 27.24 33.16
N MET A 429 -25.35 28.50 33.32
CA MET A 429 -25.53 29.26 34.55
C MET A 429 -26.31 30.54 34.27
N PHE A 430 -27.42 30.72 34.97
CA PHE A 430 -28.17 31.96 34.99
C PHE A 430 -27.61 32.88 36.09
N VAL A 431 -27.18 34.08 35.71
CA VAL A 431 -26.50 35.02 36.61
C VAL A 431 -27.10 36.42 36.51
N ARG A 432 -27.12 37.16 37.62
CA ARG A 432 -27.42 38.61 37.63
C ARG A 432 -26.17 39.41 37.99
N TYR A 433 -25.87 40.44 37.21
CA TYR A 433 -24.83 41.41 37.53
C TYR A 433 -25.36 42.49 38.48
N VAL A 434 -24.71 42.66 39.63
CA VAL A 434 -25.09 43.61 40.69
C VAL A 434 -23.88 44.42 41.16
N GLU A 435 -24.11 45.62 41.69
CA GLU A 435 -23.05 46.47 42.28
C GLU A 435 -22.45 45.78 43.52
N ASP A 436 -23.33 45.37 44.44
CA ASP A 436 -23.00 44.60 45.63
C ASP A 436 -24.14 43.61 45.95
N GLU A 437 -23.78 42.40 46.40
CA GLU A 437 -24.76 41.38 46.79
C GLU A 437 -25.37 41.69 48.17
N GLY A 438 -24.60 42.36 49.04
CA GLY A 438 -25.03 42.77 50.37
C GLY A 438 -26.07 43.89 50.38
N SER A 439 -26.20 44.64 49.29
CA SER A 439 -27.16 45.74 49.15
C SER A 439 -28.52 45.32 48.58
N LEU A 440 -28.70 44.04 48.22
CA LEU A 440 -29.95 43.55 47.63
C LEU A 440 -31.03 43.36 48.69
N SER A 441 -32.18 44.00 48.49
CA SER A 441 -33.35 43.83 49.35
C SER A 441 -33.94 42.42 49.22
N GLU A 442 -34.67 41.96 50.25
CA GLU A 442 -35.39 40.68 50.18
C GLU A 442 -36.39 40.65 49.03
N TYR A 443 -37.04 41.78 48.73
CA TYR A 443 -37.96 41.92 47.60
C TYR A 443 -37.25 41.67 46.26
N GLU A 444 -36.05 42.21 46.07
CA GLU A 444 -35.26 41.99 44.84
C GLU A 444 -34.81 40.53 44.71
N LYS A 445 -34.40 39.88 45.80
CA LYS A 445 -34.03 38.46 45.80
C LYS A 445 -35.22 37.58 45.42
N HIS A 446 -36.42 37.86 45.93
CA HIS A 446 -37.64 37.13 45.54
C HIS A 446 -38.00 37.37 44.08
N LYS A 447 -37.82 38.59 43.57
CA LYS A 447 -38.01 38.90 42.15
C LYS A 447 -37.01 38.15 41.25
N ASP A 448 -35.75 38.07 41.65
CA ASP A 448 -34.70 37.32 40.94
C ASP A 448 -35.02 35.83 40.86
N ILE A 449 -35.46 35.23 41.98
CA ILE A 449 -35.91 33.84 42.03
C ILE A 449 -37.09 33.62 41.09
N SER A 450 -38.07 34.53 41.07
CA SER A 450 -39.21 34.44 40.15
C SER A 450 -38.79 34.51 38.66
N ILE A 451 -37.78 35.33 38.35
CA ILE A 451 -37.23 35.44 36.99
C ILE A 451 -36.44 34.18 36.62
N ALA A 452 -35.64 33.64 37.55
CA ALA A 452 -34.92 32.38 37.34
C ALA A 452 -35.86 31.21 37.04
N LYS A 453 -37.03 31.15 37.71
CA LYS A 453 -38.06 30.13 37.42
C LYS A 453 -38.60 30.22 35.99
N LYS A 454 -38.71 31.44 35.44
CA LYS A 454 -39.07 31.63 34.03
C LYS A 454 -37.99 31.08 33.11
N TRP A 455 -36.72 31.32 33.42
CA TRP A 455 -35.60 30.69 32.72
C TRP A 455 -35.65 29.16 32.81
N CYS A 456 -35.87 28.58 33.99
CA CYS A 456 -35.99 27.12 34.14
C CYS A 456 -37.10 26.54 33.23
N SER A 457 -38.24 27.23 33.13
CA SER A 457 -39.31 26.86 32.21
C SER A 457 -38.91 26.97 30.74
N ASP A 458 -38.18 28.02 30.36
CA ASP A 458 -37.65 28.17 29.00
C ASP A 458 -36.61 27.09 28.67
N TYR A 459 -35.75 26.73 29.61
CA TYR A 459 -34.81 25.63 29.48
C TYR A 459 -35.51 24.28 29.30
N ASP A 460 -36.56 24.00 30.08
CA ASP A 460 -37.36 22.78 29.93
C ASP A 460 -38.02 22.70 28.53
N LYS A 461 -38.51 23.82 27.99
CA LYS A 461 -39.01 23.90 26.61
C LYS A 461 -37.92 23.66 25.58
N ILE A 462 -36.74 24.27 25.73
CA ILE A 462 -35.59 24.06 24.83
C ILE A 462 -35.20 22.58 24.82
N LYS A 463 -35.13 21.95 26.00
CA LYS A 463 -34.81 20.53 26.15
C LYS A 463 -35.82 19.63 25.41
N GLN A 464 -37.11 19.90 25.55
CA GLN A 464 -38.16 19.17 24.82
C GLN A 464 -38.03 19.35 23.30
N LEU A 465 -37.81 20.57 22.83
CA LEU A 465 -37.65 20.86 21.38
C LEU A 465 -36.42 20.18 20.80
N LEU A 466 -35.30 20.17 21.51
CA LEU A 466 -34.07 19.50 21.07
C LEU A 466 -34.21 17.98 21.08
N SER A 467 -34.93 17.41 22.06
CA SER A 467 -35.24 15.98 22.10
C SER A 467 -36.09 15.54 20.92
N GLN A 468 -37.03 16.36 20.45
CA GLN A 468 -37.83 16.08 19.23
C GLN A 468 -36.98 16.06 17.96
N GLU A 469 -35.86 16.78 17.95
CA GLU A 469 -34.87 16.78 16.87
C GLU A 469 -33.74 15.75 17.05
N GLY A 470 -33.89 14.82 18.00
CA GLY A 470 -32.94 13.73 18.24
C GLY A 470 -31.71 14.11 19.07
N ILE A 471 -31.68 15.29 19.70
CA ILE A 471 -30.61 15.73 20.61
C ILE A 471 -31.09 15.60 22.04
N VAL A 472 -30.57 14.62 22.76
CA VAL A 472 -30.89 14.41 24.18
C VAL A 472 -29.94 15.24 25.04
N ILE A 473 -30.48 16.17 25.81
CA ILE A 473 -29.76 16.85 26.88
C ILE A 473 -30.12 16.15 28.19
N GLU A 474 -29.13 15.61 28.88
CA GLU A 474 -29.32 15.00 30.21
C GLU A 474 -29.01 16.01 31.32
N ASP A 475 -29.89 16.10 32.32
CA ASP A 475 -29.62 16.93 33.50
C ASP A 475 -28.75 16.15 34.47
N LYS A 476 -27.42 16.21 34.27
CA LYS A 476 -26.46 15.60 35.21
C LYS A 476 -26.55 16.24 36.61
N GLN A 477 -26.80 17.55 36.68
CA GLN A 477 -26.94 18.29 37.93
C GLN A 477 -27.78 19.55 37.71
N ARG A 478 -28.95 19.65 38.35
CA ARG A 478 -29.84 20.83 38.33
C ARG A 478 -29.90 21.44 39.73
N ILE A 479 -29.62 22.74 39.84
CA ILE A 479 -29.75 23.51 41.08
C ILE A 479 -30.94 24.44 40.90
N GLU A 480 -31.97 24.27 41.73
CA GLU A 480 -33.16 25.10 41.66
C GLU A 480 -32.91 26.53 42.19
N PRO A 481 -33.56 27.55 41.63
CA PRO A 481 -33.36 28.95 42.03
C PRO A 481 -33.57 29.24 43.51
N GLU A 482 -34.46 28.51 44.18
CA GLU A 482 -34.72 28.63 45.63
C GLU A 482 -33.57 28.10 46.48
N MET A 483 -32.78 27.17 45.95
CA MET A 483 -31.62 26.62 46.65
C MET A 483 -30.42 27.55 46.52
N ARG A 484 -30.21 28.14 45.32
CA ARG A 484 -29.09 29.04 45.07
C ARG A 484 -29.33 29.89 43.82
N PHE A 485 -29.15 31.20 43.97
CA PHE A 485 -29.06 32.15 42.86
C PHE A 485 -27.63 32.71 42.76
N TYR A 486 -27.14 33.00 41.56
CA TYR A 486 -25.78 33.45 41.31
C TYR A 486 -25.71 34.95 40.99
N TYR A 487 -25.03 35.71 41.85
CA TYR A 487 -24.74 37.13 41.67
C TYR A 487 -23.28 37.37 41.26
N LEU A 488 -23.05 38.26 40.31
CA LEU A 488 -21.71 38.67 39.87
C LEU A 488 -21.55 40.18 39.97
N LYS A 489 -20.38 40.67 40.42
CA LYS A 489 -20.13 42.12 40.53
C LYS A 489 -20.06 42.79 39.15
N LYS A 490 -20.72 43.96 38.99
CA LYS A 490 -20.73 44.75 37.75
C LYS A 490 -19.34 45.16 37.25
N GLU A 491 -18.36 45.37 38.14
CA GLU A 491 -16.95 45.62 37.77
C GLU A 491 -16.35 44.52 36.88
N LYS A 492 -16.78 43.25 37.05
CA LYS A 492 -16.36 42.14 36.18
C LYS A 492 -16.98 42.23 34.78
N MET A 493 -18.16 42.83 34.64
CA MET A 493 -18.83 43.07 33.35
C MET A 493 -18.07 44.12 32.54
N GLU A 494 -17.58 45.19 33.16
CA GLU A 494 -16.78 46.23 32.50
C GLU A 494 -15.38 45.75 32.13
N TYR A 495 -14.74 44.93 32.98
CA TYR A 495 -13.45 44.31 32.69
C TYR A 495 -13.55 43.32 31.51
N ALA A 496 -14.61 42.51 31.46
CA ALA A 496 -14.90 41.59 30.35
C ALA A 496 -15.20 42.33 29.02
N LYS A 497 -16.02 43.39 29.06
CA LYS A 497 -16.29 44.26 27.90
C LYS A 497 -15.02 44.97 27.39
N ARG A 498 -14.13 45.44 28.28
CA ARG A 498 -12.85 46.05 27.90
C ARG A 498 -11.89 45.04 27.26
N HIS A 499 -11.80 43.82 27.77
CA HIS A 499 -10.91 42.78 27.20
C HIS A 499 -11.44 42.19 25.87
N GLN A 500 -12.75 42.17 25.65
CA GLN A 500 -13.34 41.81 24.35
C GLN A 500 -13.05 42.86 23.27
N ASN A 501 -13.16 44.15 23.59
CA ASN A 501 -12.84 45.24 22.65
C ASN A 501 -11.33 45.32 22.31
N ILE A 502 -10.44 44.96 23.24
CA ILE A 502 -8.99 44.93 22.97
C ILE A 502 -8.63 43.81 22.00
N LYS A 503 -9.22 42.61 22.12
CA LYS A 503 -8.98 41.49 21.19
C LYS A 503 -9.56 41.72 19.79
N SER A 504 -10.73 42.37 19.68
CA SER A 504 -11.33 42.71 18.39
C SER A 504 -10.53 43.78 17.63
N ASN A 505 -9.95 44.75 18.35
CA ASN A 505 -9.09 45.78 17.75
C ASN A 505 -7.72 45.23 17.30
N ASP A 506 -7.14 44.24 17.99
CA ASP A 506 -5.88 43.59 17.57
C ASP A 506 -6.05 42.76 16.29
N ILE A 507 -7.23 42.16 16.07
CA ILE A 507 -7.54 41.43 14.82
C ILE A 507 -7.75 42.41 13.66
N GLN A 508 -8.43 43.54 13.89
CA GLN A 508 -8.59 44.59 12.86
C GLN A 508 -7.29 45.34 12.55
N HIS A 509 -6.39 45.54 13.51
CA HIS A 509 -5.08 46.12 13.25
C HIS A 509 -4.15 45.17 12.47
N ARG A 510 -4.21 43.86 12.71
CA ARG A 510 -3.45 42.87 11.91
C ARG A 510 -3.98 42.70 10.49
N GLN A 511 -5.27 42.93 10.24
CA GLN A 511 -5.84 42.89 8.88
C GLN A 511 -5.60 44.18 8.06
N ARG A 512 -5.21 45.28 8.69
CA ARG A 512 -4.81 46.53 8.00
C ARG A 512 -3.30 46.68 7.79
N SER A 513 -2.51 45.69 8.20
CA SER A 513 -1.05 45.68 8.10
C SER A 513 -0.50 44.51 7.28
N VAL A 514 -1.34 43.90 6.42
CA VAL A 514 -0.92 42.97 5.36
C VAL A 514 -1.27 43.57 4.01
#